data_AF-A0A844CHC9-F1
#
_entry.id   AF-A0A844CHC9-F1
#
_cell.length_a   1.000
_cell.length_b   1.000
_cell.length_c   1.000
_cell.angle_alpha   90.00
_cell.angle_beta   90.00
_cell.angle_gamma   90.00
#
_symmetry.space_group_name_H-M   'P 1'
#
loop_
_entity.id
_entity.type
_entity.pdbx_description
1 polymer ?
#
loop_
_entity_poly.entity_id
_entity_poly.type
_entity_poly.pdbx_seq_one_letter_code
_entity_poly.pdbx_strand_id
1 'polypeptide(L)' 'MNKSDLQDAIQTTPKTIARMSKNENVSMVTLSRICDYFDCEIEDIIDHKKS' A
#
# COMPACT_ATOMS: atom_id res chain seq x y z
N MET A 1 -2.54 11.75 -6.95
CA MET A 1 -3.67 11.02 -6.35
C MET A 1 -3.75 11.36 -4.87
N ASN A 2 -4.95 11.49 -4.32
CA ASN A 2 -5.18 11.63 -2.88
C ASN A 2 -5.38 10.24 -2.23
N LYS A 3 -5.53 10.18 -0.90
CA LYS A 3 -5.66 8.90 -0.17
C LYS A 3 -6.94 8.11 -0.54
N SER A 4 -8.03 8.81 -0.83
CA SER A 4 -9.29 8.20 -1.25
C SER A 4 -9.18 7.64 -2.67
N ASP A 5 -8.52 8.35 -3.59
CA ASP A 5 -8.27 7.83 -4.93
C ASP A 5 -7.48 6.52 -4.88
N LEU A 6 -6.44 6.45 -4.04
CA LEU A 6 -5.67 5.21 -3.83
C LEU A 6 -6.54 4.11 -3.25
N GLN A 7 -7.36 4.43 -2.25
CA GLN A 7 -8.25 3.47 -1.60
C GLN A 7 -9.16 2.77 -2.61
N ASP A 8 -9.78 3.56 -3.48
CA ASP A 8 -10.70 3.08 -4.50
C ASP A 8 -9.97 2.31 -5.59
N ALA A 9 -8.79 2.80 -6.02
CA ALA A 9 -7.95 2.16 -7.02
C ALA A 9 -7.50 0.75 -6.63
N ILE A 10 -7.03 0.55 -5.39
CA ILE A 10 -6.52 -0.76 -4.92
C ILE A 10 -7.58 -1.56 -4.15
N GLN A 11 -8.84 -1.10 -4.18
CA GLN A 11 -10.00 -1.72 -3.52
C GLN A 11 -9.71 -2.14 -2.06
N THR A 12 -9.23 -1.18 -1.27
CA THR A 12 -8.87 -1.41 0.14
C THR A 12 -9.78 -0.66 1.10
N THR A 13 -9.58 -0.89 2.40
CA THR A 13 -10.39 -0.27 3.44
C THR A 13 -9.76 1.02 3.96
N PRO A 14 -10.56 1.96 4.51
CA PRO A 14 -10.02 3.14 5.19
C PRO A 14 -9.04 2.78 6.31
N LYS A 15 -9.25 1.64 6.97
CA LYS A 15 -8.35 1.12 8.01
C LYS A 15 -6.97 0.79 7.44
N THR A 16 -6.89 0.19 6.26
CA THR A 16 -5.63 -0.12 5.60
C THR A 16 -4.86 1.15 5.21
N ILE A 17 -5.55 2.15 4.66
CA ILE A 17 -4.97 3.46 4.34
C ILE A 17 -4.44 4.17 5.60
N ALA A 18 -5.18 4.07 6.72
CA ALA A 18 -4.75 4.62 8.00
C ALA A 18 -3.48 3.93 8.53
N ARG A 19 -3.34 2.61 8.35
CA ARG A 19 -2.12 1.85 8.71
C ARG A 19 -0.90 2.32 7.91
N MET A 20 -1.05 2.42 6.59
CA MET A 20 0.01 2.94 5.71
C MET A 20 0.44 4.35 6.14
N SER A 21 -0.52 5.22 6.47
CA SER A 21 -0.24 6.58 6.95
C SER A 21 0.55 6.62 8.27
N LYS A 22 0.54 5.53 9.05
CA LYS A 22 1.26 5.37 10.31
C LYS A 22 2.54 4.55 10.17
N ASN A 23 2.95 4.18 8.95
CA ASN A 23 4.05 3.25 8.69
C ASN A 23 3.87 1.89 9.41
N GLU A 24 2.62 1.43 9.54
CA GLU A 24 2.31 0.11 10.07
C GLU A 24 2.24 -0.94 8.96
N ASN A 25 2.49 -2.21 9.32
CA ASN A 25 2.42 -3.32 8.39
C ASN A 25 1.03 -3.51 7.77
N VAL A 26 1.02 -3.85 6.48
CA VAL A 26 -0.15 -4.20 5.68
C VAL A 26 0.00 -5.60 5.09
N SER A 27 -1.08 -6.14 4.52
CA SER A 27 -1.05 -7.49 3.93
C SER A 27 -0.32 -7.51 2.58
N MET A 28 0.29 -8.67 2.25
CA MET A 28 0.91 -8.89 0.94
C MET A 28 -0.07 -8.71 -0.23
N VAL A 29 -1.35 -9.07 -0.05
CA VAL A 29 -2.39 -8.84 -1.05
C VAL A 29 -2.58 -7.35 -1.33
N THR A 30 -2.50 -6.50 -0.30
CA THR A 30 -2.60 -5.04 -0.49
C THR A 30 -1.40 -4.52 -1.27
N LEU A 31 -0.20 -5.01 -0.96
CA LEU A 31 1.03 -4.62 -1.63
C LEU A 31 1.01 -5.04 -3.11
N SER A 32 0.59 -6.27 -3.42
CA SER A 32 0.42 -6.75 -4.80
C SER A 32 -0.51 -5.85 -5.62
N ARG A 33 -1.64 -5.40 -5.04
CA ARG A 33 -2.56 -4.50 -5.75
C ARG A 33 -1.97 -3.12 -6.00
N ILE A 34 -1.09 -2.65 -5.13
CA ILE A 34 -0.35 -1.40 -5.33
C ILE A 34 0.63 -1.57 -6.49
N CYS A 35 1.38 -2.67 -6.52
CA CYS A 35 2.27 -3.02 -7.63
C CYS A 35 1.52 -3.09 -8.96
N ASP A 36 0.39 -3.81 -9.01
CA ASP A 36 -0.43 -3.94 -10.22
C ASP A 36 -0.98 -2.58 -10.69
N TYR A 37 -1.35 -1.70 -9.75
CA TYR A 37 -1.91 -0.39 -10.07
C TYR A 37 -0.86 0.60 -10.59
N PHE A 38 0.34 0.58 -10.03
CA PHE A 38 1.44 1.47 -10.41
C PHE A 38 2.38 0.89 -11.47
N ASP A 39 2.15 -0.36 -11.90
CA ASP A 39 3.04 -1.11 -12.81
C ASP A 39 4.49 -1.09 -12.32
N CYS A 40 4.68 -1.48 -11.05
CA CYS A 40 5.98 -1.43 -10.38
C CYS A 40 6.30 -2.75 -9.66
N GLU A 41 7.58 -2.93 -9.31
CA GLU A 41 8.05 -4.09 -8.57
C GLU A 41 7.82 -3.91 -7.06
N ILE A 42 7.92 -4.99 -6.29
CA ILE A 42 7.63 -4.94 -4.85
C ILE A 42 8.72 -4.20 -4.06
N GLU A 43 9.95 -4.28 -4.53
CA GLU A 43 11.12 -3.52 -4.07
C GLU A 43 10.96 -2.00 -4.20
N ASP A 44 10.10 -1.51 -5.10
CA ASP A 44 9.85 -0.07 -5.27
C ASP A 44 9.01 0.52 -4.13
N ILE A 45 8.22 -0.31 -3.44
CA ILE A 45 7.21 0.15 -2.46
C ILE A 45 7.43 -0.38 -1.04
N ILE A 46 8.46 -1.20 -0.81
CA ILE A 46 8.79 -1.77 0.51
C ILE A 46 10.25 -1.51 0.83
N ASP A 47 10.50 -1.10 2.08
CA ASP A 47 11.84 -1.03 2.66
C ASP A 47 11.87 -1.81 3.99
N HIS A 48 12.87 -2.67 4.15
CA HIS A 48 13.07 -3.41 5.40
C HIS A 48 13.95 -2.60 6.36
N LYS A 49 13.32 -2.03 7.39
CA LYS A 49 14.05 -1.39 8.48
C LYS A 49 14.38 -2.40 9.58
N LYS A 50 15.66 -2.57 9.84
CA LYS A 50 16.16 -3.33 10.98
C LYS A 50 15.84 -2.57 12.28
N SER A 51 15.27 -3.27 13.25
CA SER A 51 15.05 -2.80 14.63
C SER A 51 16.15 -3.28 15.56
#